data_AF-A0A0D7PAE7-F1
#
_entry.id   AF-A0A0D7PAE7-F1
#
_cell.length_a   1.000
_cell.length_b   1.000
_cell.length_c   1.000
_cell.angle_alpha   90.00
_cell.angle_beta   90.00
_cell.angle_gamma   90.00
#
_symmetry.space_group_name_H-M   'P 1'
#
loop_
_entity.id
_entity.type
_entity.pdbx_description
1 polymer ?
#
loop_
_entity_poly.entity_id
_entity_poly.type
_entity_poly.pdbx_seq_one_letter_code
_entity_poly.pdbx_strand_id
1 'polypeptide(L)'
;MEQLAEFVCVDAPSLATGDFGWWHAVSSDVDDPEHPAMRYKGWPETKTWLISLFQQSPPFDGVFGFSQGAALTSLLVGLRNHGEAEDRISFDFAVMVSGFVSNDGSHANLYRREPEYGLPSAHIIGESDVIVPSSSSDRLASVFKTPLFLRHSGGHIIPGNPQVRSGFIAFLQERAREAGLADRNPGRAI
;
A
#
# COMPACT_ATOMS: atom_id res chain seq x y z
N MET A 1 -4.41 26.18 -6.35
CA MET A 1 -4.80 24.84 -5.89
C MET A 1 -4.06 24.61 -4.61
N GLU A 2 -4.76 24.37 -3.51
CA GLU A 2 -4.13 24.06 -2.23
C GLU A 2 -3.40 22.72 -2.36
N GLN A 3 -2.14 22.66 -1.94
CA GLN A 3 -1.34 21.44 -1.98
C GLN A 3 -1.77 20.55 -0.82
N LEU A 4 -2.44 19.44 -1.12
CA LEU A 4 -3.01 18.53 -0.11
C LEU A 4 -2.04 17.45 0.38
N ALA A 5 -0.97 17.19 -0.38
CA ALA A 5 0.03 16.20 -0.05
C ALA A 5 1.36 16.52 -0.76
N GLU A 6 2.46 16.09 -0.15
CA GLU A 6 3.78 15.97 -0.76
C GLU A 6 4.06 14.48 -0.99
N PHE A 7 4.58 14.13 -2.17
CA PHE A 7 4.89 12.74 -2.52
C PHE A 7 6.40 12.51 -2.49
N VAL A 8 6.83 11.56 -1.67
CA VAL A 8 8.17 10.98 -1.74
C VAL A 8 8.08 9.71 -2.57
N CYS A 9 8.50 9.79 -3.83
CA CYS A 9 8.56 8.64 -4.73
C CYS A 9 9.84 7.85 -4.48
N VAL A 10 9.72 6.53 -4.41
CA VAL A 10 10.84 5.64 -4.15
C VAL A 10 10.90 4.48 -5.14
N ASP A 11 12.13 4.04 -5.42
CA ASP A 11 12.40 2.91 -6.30
C ASP A 11 12.64 1.63 -5.50
N ALA A 12 12.30 0.49 -6.08
CA ALA A 12 12.62 -0.81 -5.49
C ALA A 12 14.15 -1.02 -5.44
N PRO A 13 14.68 -1.66 -4.39
CA PRO A 13 16.13 -1.89 -4.26
C PRO A 13 16.71 -2.76 -5.39
N SER A 14 15.87 -3.56 -6.05
CA SER A 14 16.23 -4.37 -7.22
C SER A 14 16.66 -3.53 -8.44
N LEU A 15 16.29 -2.25 -8.49
CA LEU A 15 16.72 -1.32 -9.53
C LEU A 15 18.24 -1.16 -9.56
N ALA A 16 18.91 -1.22 -8.40
CA ALA A 16 20.37 -1.17 -8.32
C ALA A 16 21.05 -2.35 -9.01
N THR A 17 20.32 -3.45 -9.25
CA THR A 17 20.76 -4.64 -9.96
C THR A 17 20.22 -4.73 -11.40
N GLY A 18 19.55 -3.68 -11.88
CA GLY A 18 18.97 -3.62 -13.23
C GLY A 18 17.61 -4.32 -13.37
N ASP A 19 16.91 -4.58 -12.26
CA ASP A 19 15.60 -5.23 -12.25
C ASP A 19 14.50 -4.23 -11.83
N PHE A 20 13.26 -4.51 -12.20
CA PHE A 20 12.11 -3.64 -11.97
C PHE A 20 11.04 -4.42 -11.20
N GLY A 21 11.13 -4.40 -9.87
CA GLY A 21 10.13 -5.06 -9.02
C GLY A 21 10.47 -5.04 -7.54
N TRP A 22 9.46 -4.93 -6.70
CA TRP A 22 9.61 -5.10 -5.25
C TRP A 22 9.95 -6.54 -4.87
N TRP A 23 9.50 -7.49 -5.70
CA TRP A 23 9.85 -8.90 -5.65
C TRP A 23 9.42 -9.60 -6.94
N HIS A 24 9.88 -10.83 -7.12
CA HIS A 24 9.54 -11.66 -8.27
C HIS A 24 8.93 -12.97 -7.82
N ALA A 25 7.78 -13.27 -8.42
CA ALA A 25 7.07 -14.54 -8.29
C ALA A 25 7.94 -15.70 -8.80
N VAL A 26 8.26 -16.64 -7.91
CA VAL A 26 8.89 -17.92 -8.24
C VAL A 26 8.02 -19.05 -7.68
N SER A 27 8.00 -20.19 -8.37
CA SER A 27 7.32 -21.39 -7.89
C SER A 27 7.92 -21.83 -6.55
N SER A 28 7.09 -22.21 -5.57
CA SER A 28 7.62 -22.95 -4.42
C SER A 28 7.95 -24.37 -4.82
N ASP A 29 9.04 -24.91 -4.27
CA ASP A 29 9.33 -26.35 -4.29
C ASP A 29 8.37 -27.16 -3.39
N VAL A 30 7.41 -26.48 -2.74
CA VAL A 30 6.35 -27.12 -1.95
C VAL A 30 5.23 -27.50 -2.92
N ASP A 31 5.19 -28.78 -3.29
CA ASP A 31 4.08 -29.38 -4.03
C ASP A 31 2.83 -29.45 -3.14
N ASP A 32 2.10 -28.34 -3.05
CA ASP A 32 0.69 -28.34 -2.66
C ASP A 32 -0.17 -28.23 -3.93
N PRO A 33 -0.70 -29.35 -4.45
CA PRO A 33 -1.48 -29.37 -5.68
C PRO A 33 -2.83 -28.64 -5.56
N GLU A 34 -3.30 -28.30 -4.35
CA GLU A 34 -4.51 -27.50 -4.15
C GLU A 34 -4.18 -26.00 -4.03
N HIS A 35 -2.99 -25.64 -3.55
CA HIS A 35 -2.55 -24.25 -3.38
C HIS A 35 -1.03 -24.09 -3.60
N PRO A 36 -0.54 -23.99 -4.86
CA PRO A 36 0.88 -23.74 -5.09
C PRO A 36 1.25 -22.40 -4.45
N ALA A 37 1.91 -22.45 -3.29
CA ALA A 37 2.29 -21.25 -2.56
C ALA A 37 3.34 -20.51 -3.39
N MET A 38 3.04 -19.31 -3.89
CA MET A 38 4.08 -18.54 -4.57
C MET A 38 5.18 -18.20 -3.57
N ARG A 39 6.43 -18.15 -4.02
CA ARG A 39 7.51 -17.53 -3.25
C ARG A 39 7.92 -16.25 -3.94
N TYR A 40 8.19 -15.21 -3.16
CA TYR A 40 8.60 -13.91 -3.68
C TYR A 40 10.08 -13.67 -3.43
N LYS A 41 10.89 -13.93 -4.46
CA LYS A 41 12.33 -13.61 -4.45
C LYS A 41 12.51 -12.09 -4.40
N GLY A 42 13.33 -11.59 -3.49
CA GLY A 42 13.53 -10.15 -3.27
C GLY A 42 12.72 -9.55 -2.12
N TRP A 43 11.77 -10.31 -1.54
CA TRP A 43 10.98 -9.81 -0.41
C TRP A 43 11.82 -9.47 0.83
N PRO A 44 12.76 -10.33 1.31
CA PRO A 44 13.57 -10.00 2.48
C PRO A 44 14.39 -8.72 2.31
N GLU A 45 14.96 -8.51 1.13
CA GLU A 45 15.74 -7.33 0.76
C GLU A 45 14.85 -6.09 0.72
N THR A 46 13.71 -6.16 0.04
CA THR A 46 12.72 -5.09 -0.01
C THR A 46 12.19 -4.70 1.37
N LYS A 47 11.87 -5.69 2.20
CA LYS A 47 11.39 -5.45 3.57
C LYS A 47 12.44 -4.71 4.40
N THR A 48 13.69 -5.19 4.38
CA THR A 48 14.81 -4.57 5.11
C THR A 48 15.04 -3.14 4.65
N TRP A 49 15.05 -2.93 3.33
CA TRP A 49 15.25 -1.62 2.73
C TRP A 49 14.13 -0.63 3.10
N LEU A 50 12.86 -1.05 3.08
CA LEU A 50 11.73 -0.20 3.47
C LEU A 50 11.76 0.16 4.95
N ILE A 51 12.08 -0.78 5.84
CA ILE A 51 12.23 -0.47 7.28
C ILE A 51 13.31 0.60 7.46
N SER A 52 14.47 0.43 6.80
CA SER A 52 15.55 1.42 6.82
C SER A 52 15.12 2.78 6.28
N LEU A 53 14.33 2.82 5.20
CA LEU A 53 13.79 4.06 4.63
C LEU A 53 12.90 4.79 5.64
N PHE A 54 11.97 4.09 6.29
CA PHE A 54 11.08 4.69 7.30
C PHE A 54 11.85 5.24 8.51
N GLN A 55 12.94 4.57 8.93
CA GLN A 55 13.78 5.01 10.04
C GLN A 55 14.63 6.25 9.70
N GLN A 56 15.04 6.40 8.44
CA GLN A 56 15.96 7.45 7.99
C GLN A 56 15.24 8.68 7.41
N SER A 57 13.95 8.57 7.15
CA SER A 57 13.13 9.64 6.58
C SER A 57 12.35 10.39 7.67
N PRO A 58 11.90 11.62 7.40
CA PRO A 58 10.82 12.23 8.17
C PRO A 58 9.59 11.29 8.24
N PRO A 59 8.75 11.38 9.28
CA PRO A 59 7.55 10.57 9.39
C PRO A 59 6.64 10.73 8.16
N PHE A 60 6.11 9.61 7.68
CA PHE A 60 5.12 9.60 6.60
C PHE A 60 3.71 9.53 7.18
N ASP A 61 2.82 10.44 6.78
CA ASP A 61 1.41 10.38 7.18
C ASP A 61 0.67 9.21 6.53
N GLY A 62 1.13 8.76 5.36
CA GLY A 62 0.49 7.67 4.64
C GLY A 62 1.35 7.07 3.55
N VAL A 63 0.88 5.94 3.02
CA VAL A 63 1.54 5.18 1.96
C VAL A 63 0.62 5.01 0.77
N PHE A 64 1.20 5.05 -0.43
CA PHE A 64 0.48 4.92 -1.70
C PHE A 64 1.17 3.85 -2.56
N GLY A 65 0.39 2.95 -3.14
CA GLY A 65 0.91 1.92 -4.03
C GLY A 65 -0.01 1.65 -5.22
N PHE A 66 0.60 1.25 -6.34
CA PHE A 66 -0.07 0.77 -7.55
C PHE A 66 0.37 -0.66 -7.87
N SER A 67 -0.57 -1.53 -8.24
CA SER A 67 -0.28 -2.91 -8.67
C SER A 67 0.51 -3.70 -7.62
N GLN A 68 1.70 -4.22 -7.95
CA GLN A 68 2.61 -4.82 -6.97
C GLN A 68 2.96 -3.88 -5.81
N GLY A 69 3.08 -2.58 -6.06
CA GLY A 69 3.25 -1.57 -5.03
C GLY A 69 2.04 -1.50 -4.08
N ALA A 70 0.82 -1.71 -4.57
CA ALA A 70 -0.38 -1.76 -3.72
C ALA A 70 -0.42 -3.05 -2.87
N ALA A 71 0.03 -4.19 -3.41
CA ALA A 71 0.24 -5.39 -2.62
C ALA A 71 1.29 -5.13 -1.53
N LEU A 72 2.40 -4.46 -1.85
CA LEU A 72 3.43 -4.07 -0.89
C LEU A 72 2.87 -3.13 0.18
N THR A 73 2.09 -2.13 -0.20
CA THR A 73 1.40 -1.21 0.72
C THR A 73 0.58 -1.99 1.74
N SER A 74 -0.16 -3.01 1.32
CA SER A 74 -0.91 -3.86 2.26
C SER A 74 -0.01 -4.63 3.23
N LEU A 75 1.12 -5.16 2.76
CA LEU A 75 2.09 -5.85 3.61
C LEU A 75 2.74 -4.88 4.61
N LEU A 76 3.01 -3.64 4.21
CA LEU A 76 3.49 -2.58 5.11
C LEU A 76 2.47 -2.29 6.21
N VAL A 77 1.17 -2.29 5.91
CA VAL A 77 0.13 -2.16 6.95
C VAL A 77 0.26 -3.28 7.98
N GLY A 78 0.37 -4.53 7.54
CA GLY A 78 0.61 -5.67 8.43
C GLY A 78 1.96 -5.65 9.15
N LEU A 79 2.95 -4.90 8.65
CA LEU A 79 4.24 -4.71 9.31
C LEU A 79 4.24 -3.58 10.35
N ARG A 80 3.21 -2.71 10.36
CA ARG A 80 3.07 -1.68 11.40
C ARG A 80 3.11 -2.37 12.76
N ASN A 81 3.87 -1.80 13.69
CA ASN A 81 4.06 -2.33 15.04
C ASN A 81 4.64 -3.76 15.14
N HIS A 82 5.24 -4.30 14.08
CA HIS A 82 5.94 -5.58 14.11
C HIS A 82 7.44 -5.42 14.39
N GLY A 83 8.01 -6.31 15.21
CA GLY A 83 9.44 -6.31 15.56
C GLY A 83 9.74 -5.60 16.87
N GLU A 84 11.04 -5.46 17.17
CA GLU A 84 11.52 -4.65 18.29
C GLU A 84 11.16 -3.18 18.07
N ALA A 85 11.26 -2.34 19.11
CA ALA A 85 10.90 -0.92 19.02
C ALA A 85 11.59 -0.20 17.85
N GLU A 86 12.80 -0.63 17.50
CA GLU A 86 13.62 -0.07 16.43
C GLU A 86 13.10 -0.43 15.02
N ASP A 87 12.49 -1.60 14.81
CA ASP A 87 12.03 -2.07 13.48
C ASP A 87 10.62 -1.56 13.11
N ARG A 88 10.00 -0.75 13.97
CA ARG A 88 8.62 -0.30 13.80
C ARG A 88 8.53 0.77 12.72
N ILE A 89 7.64 0.54 11.77
CA ILE A 89 7.18 1.56 10.82
C ILE A 89 5.84 2.14 11.26
N SER A 90 5.63 3.43 11.02
CA SER A 90 4.40 4.14 11.36
C SER A 90 3.95 5.04 10.22
N PHE A 91 2.64 5.07 10.02
CA PHE A 91 1.89 5.92 9.10
C PHE A 91 0.40 5.74 9.42
N ASP A 92 -0.44 6.69 8.99
CA ASP A 92 -1.82 6.84 9.48
C ASP A 92 -2.90 6.53 8.43
N PHE A 93 -2.51 6.34 7.16
CA PHE A 93 -3.43 5.84 6.14
C PHE A 93 -2.72 5.11 4.99
N ALA A 94 -3.48 4.31 4.25
CA ALA A 94 -2.98 3.60 3.07
C ALA A 94 -3.86 3.81 1.83
N VAL A 95 -3.25 3.94 0.66
CA VAL A 95 -3.93 4.08 -0.62
C VAL A 95 -3.42 3.02 -1.57
N MET A 96 -4.33 2.21 -2.10
CA MET A 96 -4.00 1.07 -2.96
C MET A 96 -4.77 1.18 -4.26
N VAL A 97 -4.04 1.22 -5.37
CA VAL A 97 -4.59 1.26 -6.72
C VAL A 97 -4.32 -0.05 -7.42
N SER A 98 -5.37 -0.74 -7.88
CA SER A 98 -5.24 -2.05 -8.55
C SER A 98 -4.43 -3.08 -7.73
N GLY A 99 -4.68 -3.13 -6.41
CA GLY A 99 -3.95 -4.01 -5.50
C GLY A 99 -4.52 -5.42 -5.40
N PHE A 100 -3.73 -6.34 -4.84
CA PHE A 100 -4.11 -7.72 -4.58
C PHE A 100 -3.45 -8.23 -3.29
N VAL A 101 -4.03 -9.26 -2.69
CA VAL A 101 -3.41 -9.97 -1.55
C VAL A 101 -2.23 -10.78 -2.06
N SER A 102 -1.09 -10.67 -1.39
CA SER A 102 0.07 -11.52 -1.69
C SER A 102 -0.27 -13.00 -1.48
N ASN A 103 0.06 -13.83 -2.47
CA ASN A 103 -0.12 -15.28 -2.41
C ASN A 103 1.10 -16.04 -1.87
N ASP A 104 2.12 -15.33 -1.36
CA ASP A 104 3.21 -15.97 -0.62
C ASP A 104 2.76 -16.38 0.79
N GLY A 105 2.83 -17.68 1.08
CA GLY A 105 2.43 -18.24 2.37
C GLY A 105 3.19 -17.66 3.57
N SER A 106 4.41 -17.15 3.36
CA SER A 106 5.17 -16.43 4.40
C SER A 106 4.53 -15.10 4.80
N HIS A 107 3.69 -14.51 3.94
CA HIS A 107 3.01 -13.24 4.19
C HIS A 107 1.66 -13.41 4.90
N ALA A 108 1.14 -14.63 5.02
CA ALA A 108 -0.17 -14.89 5.64
C ALA A 108 -0.27 -14.36 7.09
N ASN A 109 0.83 -14.39 7.85
CA ASN A 109 0.90 -13.82 9.20
C ASN A 109 0.74 -12.30 9.22
N LEU A 110 1.15 -11.60 8.17
CA LEU A 110 1.04 -10.14 8.08
C LEU A 110 -0.41 -9.71 7.93
N TYR A 111 -1.22 -10.45 7.17
CA TYR A 111 -2.64 -10.17 6.99
C TYR A 111 -3.52 -10.51 8.21
N ARG A 112 -3.04 -11.37 9.12
CA ARG A 112 -3.77 -11.76 10.35
C ARG A 112 -3.64 -10.77 11.52
N ARG A 113 -2.92 -9.67 11.35
CA ARG A 113 -2.69 -8.66 12.39
C ARG A 113 -3.89 -7.71 12.47
N GLU A 114 -4.97 -8.21 13.07
CA GLU A 114 -6.28 -7.55 13.13
C GLU A 114 -6.29 -6.09 13.61
N PRO A 115 -5.44 -5.63 14.56
CA PRO A 115 -5.41 -4.21 14.92
C PRO A 115 -4.84 -3.33 13.79
N GLU A 116 -3.90 -3.86 13.00
CA GLU A 116 -3.13 -3.09 12.03
C GLU A 116 -4.00 -2.69 10.82
N TYR A 117 -4.92 -3.57 10.42
CA TYR A 117 -5.89 -3.33 9.35
C TYR A 117 -7.16 -2.58 9.81
N GLY A 118 -7.13 -2.03 11.03
CA GLY A 118 -8.02 -0.93 11.42
C GLY A 118 -7.63 0.42 10.82
N LEU A 119 -6.47 0.50 10.15
CA LEU A 119 -5.99 1.69 9.46
C LEU A 119 -6.98 2.17 8.39
N PRO A 120 -7.30 3.47 8.31
CA PRO A 120 -8.08 3.99 7.20
C PRO A 120 -7.40 3.73 5.86
N SER A 121 -8.15 3.18 4.90
CA SER A 121 -7.64 2.84 3.58
C SER A 121 -8.55 3.31 2.46
N ALA A 122 -7.94 3.67 1.33
CA ALA A 122 -8.63 3.90 0.06
C ALA A 122 -8.19 2.86 -0.97
N HIS A 123 -9.17 2.19 -1.59
CA HIS A 123 -8.99 1.16 -2.61
C HIS A 123 -9.55 1.66 -3.93
N ILE A 124 -8.65 1.97 -4.87
CA ILE A 124 -8.98 2.45 -6.20
C ILE A 124 -8.96 1.26 -7.17
N ILE A 125 -10.11 0.96 -7.77
CA ILE A 125 -10.34 -0.31 -8.48
C ILE A 125 -10.82 -0.05 -9.91
N GLY A 126 -10.10 -0.61 -10.88
CA GLY A 126 -10.48 -0.64 -12.28
C GLY A 126 -11.43 -1.80 -12.58
N GLU A 127 -12.62 -1.50 -13.09
CA GLU A 127 -13.63 -2.51 -13.45
C GLU A 127 -13.27 -3.30 -14.71
N SER A 128 -12.42 -2.72 -15.57
CA SER A 128 -11.93 -3.38 -16.79
C SER A 128 -10.48 -3.87 -16.65
N ASP A 129 -9.96 -4.01 -15.43
CA ASP A 129 -8.59 -4.45 -15.18
C ASP A 129 -8.46 -5.96 -15.45
N VAL A 130 -7.66 -6.30 -16.46
CA VAL A 130 -7.38 -7.68 -16.88
C VAL A 130 -6.07 -8.24 -16.29
N ILE A 131 -5.25 -7.39 -15.65
CA ILE A 131 -3.99 -7.77 -15.01
C ILE A 131 -4.25 -8.10 -13.55
N VAL A 132 -4.96 -7.22 -12.85
CA VAL A 132 -5.45 -7.44 -11.48
C VAL A 132 -6.96 -7.32 -11.52
N PRO A 133 -7.70 -8.43 -11.71
CA PRO A 133 -9.16 -8.41 -11.75
C PRO A 133 -9.74 -7.70 -10.54
N SER A 134 -10.85 -6.98 -10.73
CA SER A 134 -11.49 -6.20 -9.65
C SER A 134 -11.78 -7.04 -8.41
N SER A 135 -12.11 -8.33 -8.58
CA SER A 135 -12.33 -9.28 -7.49
C SER A 135 -11.09 -9.49 -6.61
N SER A 136 -9.88 -9.42 -7.17
CA SER A 136 -8.62 -9.47 -6.42
C SER A 136 -8.42 -8.23 -5.57
N SER A 137 -8.77 -7.04 -6.10
CA SER A 137 -8.74 -5.80 -5.33
C SER A 137 -9.84 -5.74 -4.27
N ASP A 138 -11.02 -6.28 -4.56
CA ASP A 138 -12.11 -6.42 -3.59
C ASP A 138 -11.72 -7.35 -2.44
N ARG A 139 -11.05 -8.48 -2.74
CA ARG A 139 -10.49 -9.38 -1.73
C ARG A 139 -9.42 -8.70 -0.88
N LEU A 140 -8.60 -7.84 -1.46
CA LEU A 140 -7.63 -7.07 -0.68
C LEU A 140 -8.35 -6.07 0.24
N ALA A 141 -9.33 -5.34 -0.28
CA ALA A 141 -10.09 -4.38 0.49
C ALA A 141 -10.84 -5.02 1.67
N SER A 142 -11.33 -6.26 1.52
CA SER A 142 -12.03 -6.97 2.59
C SER A 142 -11.16 -7.34 3.80
N VAL A 143 -9.83 -7.19 3.70
CA VAL A 143 -8.92 -7.35 4.84
C VAL A 143 -8.98 -6.12 5.77
N PHE A 144 -9.36 -4.96 5.25
CA PHE A 144 -9.44 -3.70 6.01
C PHE A 144 -10.81 -3.55 6.66
N LYS A 145 -10.85 -2.97 7.87
CA LYS A 145 -12.10 -2.81 8.64
C LYS A 145 -13.05 -1.76 8.08
N THR A 146 -12.51 -0.66 7.55
CA THR A 146 -13.28 0.49 7.04
C THR A 146 -12.72 1.03 5.71
N PRO A 147 -12.63 0.20 4.66
CA PRO A 147 -12.10 0.61 3.37
C PRO A 147 -13.03 1.58 2.64
N LEU A 148 -12.47 2.65 2.08
CA LEU A 148 -13.12 3.48 1.06
C LEU A 148 -12.92 2.86 -0.32
N PHE A 149 -14.00 2.59 -1.05
CA PHE A 149 -13.94 2.10 -2.42
C PHE A 149 -14.08 3.25 -3.43
N LEU A 150 -13.14 3.36 -4.37
CA LEU A 150 -13.19 4.31 -5.48
C LEU A 150 -13.08 3.54 -6.81
N ARG A 151 -14.20 3.27 -7.46
CA ARG A 151 -14.24 2.49 -8.72
C ARG A 151 -14.12 3.38 -9.94
N HIS A 152 -13.53 2.84 -11.01
CA HIS A 152 -13.51 3.45 -12.34
C HIS A 152 -13.65 2.41 -13.45
N SER A 153 -14.13 2.83 -14.61
CA SER A 153 -14.33 1.95 -15.76
C SER A 153 -13.04 1.52 -16.48
N GLY A 154 -11.91 2.18 -16.23
CA GLY A 154 -10.61 1.87 -16.83
C GLY A 154 -10.01 0.51 -16.42
N GLY A 155 -8.93 0.11 -17.09
CA GLY A 155 -8.15 -1.10 -16.79
C GLY A 155 -7.06 -0.90 -15.74
N HIS A 156 -5.90 -1.52 -15.93
CA HIS A 156 -4.75 -1.48 -15.01
C HIS A 156 -4.00 -0.15 -15.06
N ILE A 157 -4.57 0.90 -14.45
CA ILE A 157 -4.04 2.27 -14.49
C ILE A 157 -4.23 2.99 -13.15
N ILE A 158 -3.49 4.09 -12.97
CA ILE A 158 -3.87 5.12 -11.99
C ILE A 158 -4.87 6.07 -12.66
N PRO A 159 -6.13 6.11 -12.21
CA PRO A 159 -7.16 6.90 -12.87
C PRO A 159 -6.98 8.41 -12.63
N GLY A 160 -7.07 9.20 -13.70
CA GLY A 160 -7.14 10.66 -13.64
C GLY A 160 -8.56 11.23 -13.69
N ASN A 161 -9.60 10.39 -13.66
CA ASN A 161 -10.98 10.85 -13.84
C ASN A 161 -11.48 11.68 -12.64
N PRO A 162 -12.38 12.66 -12.86
CA PRO A 162 -12.82 13.57 -11.81
C PRO A 162 -13.45 12.89 -10.60
N GLN A 163 -14.21 11.81 -10.80
CA GLN A 163 -14.92 11.11 -9.74
C GLN A 163 -13.95 10.47 -8.74
N VAL A 164 -12.98 9.71 -9.22
CA VAL A 164 -11.94 9.12 -8.36
C VAL A 164 -11.10 10.21 -7.71
N ARG A 165 -10.73 11.25 -8.47
CA ARG A 165 -9.94 12.37 -7.93
C ARG A 165 -10.65 13.08 -6.79
N SER A 166 -11.96 13.37 -6.93
CA SER A 166 -12.74 14.01 -5.86
C SER A 166 -12.85 13.12 -4.62
N GLY A 167 -13.08 11.82 -4.79
CA GLY A 167 -13.09 10.87 -3.67
C GLY A 167 -11.74 10.77 -2.96
N PHE A 168 -10.65 10.75 -3.71
CA PHE A 168 -9.29 10.72 -3.16
C PHE A 168 -8.96 12.02 -2.41
N ILE A 169 -9.33 13.18 -2.96
CA ILE A 169 -9.18 14.48 -2.28
C ILE A 169 -9.95 14.50 -0.96
N ALA A 170 -11.22 14.06 -0.96
CA ALA A 170 -12.04 14.01 0.24
C ALA A 170 -11.43 13.09 1.31
N PHE A 171 -10.86 11.96 0.89
CA PHE A 171 -10.14 11.05 1.79
C PHE A 171 -8.94 11.73 2.45
N LEU A 172 -8.08 12.40 1.67
CA LEU A 172 -6.92 13.12 2.22
C LEU A 172 -7.33 14.27 3.16
N GLN A 173 -8.38 15.02 2.81
CA GLN A 173 -8.89 16.11 3.64
C GLN A 173 -9.45 15.61 4.98
N GLU A 174 -10.11 14.45 5.00
CA GLU A 174 -10.56 13.82 6.26
C GLU A 174 -9.35 13.46 7.13
N ARG A 175 -8.33 12.81 6.56
CA ARG A 175 -7.12 12.42 7.29
C ARG A 175 -6.37 13.64 7.84
N ALA A 176 -6.26 14.71 7.07
CA ALA A 176 -5.65 15.97 7.53
C ALA A 176 -6.45 16.63 8.68
N ARG A 177 -7.78 16.54 8.67
CA ARG A 177 -8.63 17.01 9.77
C ARG A 177 -8.42 16.18 11.03
N GLU A 178 -8.42 14.85 10.92
CA GLU A 178 -8.20 13.93 12.06
C GLU A 178 -6.81 14.11 12.69
N ALA A 179 -5.78 14.39 11.89
CA ALA A 179 -4.43 14.67 12.36
C ALA A 179 -4.26 16.06 13.02
N GLY A 180 -5.32 16.88 13.07
CA GLY A 180 -5.24 18.26 13.55
C GLY A 180 -4.38 19.17 12.68
N LEU A 181 -4.19 18.82 11.41
CA LEU A 181 -3.45 19.61 10.42
C LEU A 181 -4.34 20.66 9.74
N ALA A 182 -5.66 20.45 9.71
CA ALA A 182 -6.61 21.38 9.10
C ALA A 182 -6.72 22.75 9.79
N ASP A 183 -6.28 22.87 11.06
CA ASP A 183 -6.23 24.12 11.82
C ASP A 183 -4.84 24.80 11.81
N ARG A 184 -3.85 24.22 11.12
CA ARG A 184 -2.51 24.82 11.03
C ARG A 184 -2.49 25.91 9.96
N ASN A 185 -2.79 27.12 10.41
CA ASN A 185 -2.73 28.37 9.66
C ASN A 185 -1.48 28.46 8.74
N PRO A 186 -1.62 28.64 7.40
CA PRO A 186 -0.51 28.59 6.43
C PRO A 186 0.49 29.78 6.50
N GLY A 187 0.48 30.55 7.58
CA GLY A 187 1.27 31.78 7.74
C GLY A 187 2.54 31.65 8.57
N ARG A 188 2.97 30.44 8.97
CA ARG A 188 4.20 30.27 9.75
C ARG A 188 5.25 29.57 8.89
N ALA A 189 6.07 30.40 8.25
CA ALA A 189 7.28 29.97 7.55
C ALA A 189 8.16 29.12 8.49
N ILE A 190 8.60 27.97 7.97
CA ILE A 190 9.88 27.34 8.29
C ILE A 190 10.92 27.90 7.34
#